data_AF-A0A7Y4X0Q0-F1
#
_entry.id   AF-A0A7Y4X0Q0-F1
#
_cell.length_a   1.000
_cell.length_b   1.000
_cell.length_c   1.000
_cell.angle_alpha   90.00
_cell.angle_beta   90.00
_cell.angle_gamma   90.00
#
_symmetry.space_group_name_H-M   'P 1'
#
loop_
_entity.id
_entity.type
_entity.pdbx_description
1 polymer ?
#
loop_
_entity_poly.entity_id
_entity_poly.type
_entity_poly.pdbx_seq_one_letter_code
_entity_poly.pdbx_strand_id
1 'polypeptide(L)'
;MIVNKSNFENLGWVKDQVNITSGITTVIHATENVAIKCPPFNPASPLSKRGAVQLSLPTSADSTLRRVRLRNTKFHGVRLAEIARLHYNTFIVSNINQSAPNLAFQVDINGDDVAEFNILYDPTIQHEYNSTIPGVLQSVWQNWNARHGWWQYFQVTPQYPAPPGLPAFFQLPTLLAMPGFNNLRIINTTNDLNAGGGIRFTVGGHADFNDFRGYIDQFMIQLSGRPHYYDFACDQNPLIQVHGSDPENQPVTDS
;
A
#
# COMPACT_ATOMS: atom_id res chain seq x y z
N MET A 1 -1.72 4.99 14.59
CA MET A 1 -3.19 5.03 14.64
C MET A 1 -3.68 3.62 14.36
N ILE A 2 -4.62 3.14 15.19
CA ILE A 2 -5.25 1.83 14.97
C ILE A 2 -6.34 2.01 13.91
N VAL A 3 -6.29 1.20 12.85
CA VAL A 3 -7.27 1.18 11.76
C VAL A 3 -8.14 -0.05 11.92
N ASN A 4 -9.45 0.11 12.05
CA ASN A 4 -10.40 -0.99 12.12
C ASN A 4 -11.57 -0.72 11.15
N LYS A 5 -12.54 -1.62 11.11
CA LYS A 5 -13.69 -1.48 10.20
C LYS A 5 -14.46 -0.16 10.39
N SER A 6 -14.57 0.33 11.62
CA SER A 6 -15.37 1.53 11.95
C SER A 6 -14.72 2.84 11.51
N ASN A 7 -13.38 2.90 11.41
CA ASN A 7 -12.66 4.13 11.07
C ASN A 7 -11.91 4.07 9.72
N PHE A 8 -11.90 2.91 9.05
CA PHE A 8 -11.13 2.68 7.83
C PHE A 8 -11.29 3.79 6.76
N GLU A 9 -12.53 4.08 6.37
CA GLU A 9 -12.85 5.08 5.34
C GLU A 9 -12.59 6.51 5.83
N ASN A 10 -12.88 6.80 7.10
CA ASN A 10 -12.56 8.09 7.73
C ASN A 10 -11.05 8.38 7.76
N LEU A 11 -10.23 7.33 7.68
CA LEU A 11 -8.78 7.41 7.55
C LEU A 11 -8.29 7.47 6.09
N GLY A 12 -9.22 7.61 5.15
CA GLY A 12 -8.98 7.77 3.72
C GLY A 12 -8.68 6.46 3.00
N TRP A 13 -8.87 5.31 3.65
CA TRP A 13 -8.64 4.03 3.01
C TRP A 13 -9.82 3.65 2.10
N VAL A 14 -9.49 3.20 0.89
CA VAL A 14 -10.43 2.77 -0.14
C VAL A 14 -10.01 1.38 -0.64
N LYS A 15 -11.00 0.53 -0.88
CA LYS A 15 -10.82 -0.83 -1.40
C LYS A 15 -11.29 -0.87 -2.83
N ASP A 16 -10.40 -1.23 -3.76
CA ASP A 16 -10.74 -1.30 -5.18
C ASP A 16 -10.37 -2.68 -5.73
N GLN A 17 -11.15 -3.16 -6.70
CA GLN A 17 -10.71 -4.22 -7.61
C GLN A 17 -10.85 -3.77 -9.05
N VAL A 18 -10.04 -4.37 -9.92
CA VAL A 18 -10.07 -4.13 -11.36
C VAL A 18 -10.35 -5.46 -12.05
N ASN A 19 -11.42 -5.48 -12.83
CA ASN A 19 -11.80 -6.62 -13.66
C ASN A 19 -11.59 -6.28 -15.14
N ILE A 20 -11.29 -7.29 -15.95
CA ILE A 20 -11.28 -7.19 -17.41
C ILE A 20 -12.19 -8.29 -17.97
N THR A 21 -13.28 -7.87 -18.62
CA THR A 21 -14.23 -8.76 -19.28
C THR A 21 -14.32 -8.38 -20.74
N SER A 22 -13.96 -9.31 -21.64
CA SER A 22 -13.96 -9.07 -23.09
C SER A 22 -13.18 -7.81 -23.51
N GLY A 23 -12.05 -7.54 -22.84
CA GLY A 23 -11.21 -6.36 -23.08
C GLY A 23 -11.70 -5.06 -22.41
N ILE A 24 -12.90 -5.05 -21.84
CA ILE A 24 -13.44 -3.90 -21.12
C ILE A 24 -12.92 -3.95 -19.67
N THR A 25 -12.31 -2.86 -19.22
CA THR A 25 -11.82 -2.74 -17.85
C THR A 25 -12.87 -2.03 -16.99
N THR A 26 -13.18 -2.61 -15.84
CA THR A 26 -14.10 -2.03 -14.85
C THR A 26 -13.41 -1.94 -13.49
N VAL A 27 -13.62 -0.82 -12.80
CA VAL A 27 -13.17 -0.64 -11.41
C VAL A 27 -14.37 -0.78 -10.50
N ILE A 28 -14.29 -1.70 -9.54
CA ILE A 28 -15.32 -1.88 -8.52
C ILE A 28 -14.76 -1.39 -7.19
N HIS A 29 -15.43 -0.39 -6.61
CA HIS A 29 -15.14 0.11 -5.28
C HIS A 29 -15.77 -0.78 -4.21
N ALA A 30 -15.23 -0.75 -3.00
CA ALA A 30 -15.68 -1.52 -1.84
C ALA A 30 -15.60 -3.05 -1.97
N THR A 31 -14.65 -3.57 -2.75
CA THR A 31 -14.44 -5.02 -2.91
C THR A 31 -14.28 -5.80 -1.59
N GLU A 32 -14.71 -7.07 -1.60
CA GLU A 32 -14.48 -8.05 -0.54
C GLU A 32 -13.09 -8.70 -0.59
N ASN A 33 -12.39 -8.55 -1.72
CA ASN A 33 -11.02 -9.04 -1.91
C ASN A 33 -9.98 -8.23 -1.12
N VAL A 34 -10.41 -7.14 -0.48
CA VAL A 34 -9.66 -6.40 0.54
C VAL A 34 -10.47 -6.41 1.84
N ALA A 35 -9.89 -6.90 2.93
CA ALA A 35 -10.56 -6.94 4.21
C ALA A 35 -9.57 -6.86 5.37
N ILE A 36 -9.94 -6.19 6.46
CA ILE A 36 -9.20 -6.32 7.71
C ILE A 36 -9.54 -7.68 8.33
N LYS A 37 -8.53 -8.52 8.54
CA LYS A 37 -8.68 -9.86 9.15
C LYS A 37 -7.59 -10.08 10.20
N CYS A 38 -7.81 -11.04 11.09
CA CYS A 38 -6.73 -11.51 11.94
C CYS A 38 -5.84 -12.43 11.09
N PRO A 39 -4.55 -12.12 10.91
CA PRO A 39 -3.65 -12.97 10.14
C PRO A 39 -3.41 -14.31 10.88
N PRO A 40 -2.86 -15.33 10.19
CA PRO A 40 -2.41 -16.54 10.85
C PRO A 40 -1.48 -16.20 12.04
N PHE A 41 -1.69 -16.89 13.16
CA PHE A 41 -0.83 -16.73 14.32
C PHE A 41 0.61 -17.06 13.94
N ASN A 42 1.53 -16.14 14.22
CA ASN A 42 2.95 -16.37 14.07
C ASN A 42 3.63 -16.05 15.41
N PRO A 43 4.11 -17.05 16.17
CA PRO A 43 4.73 -16.82 17.47
C PRO A 43 6.01 -15.97 17.38
N ALA A 44 6.67 -15.94 16.22
CA ALA A 44 7.83 -15.10 15.98
C ALA A 44 7.47 -13.63 15.65
N SER A 45 6.18 -13.30 15.48
CA SER A 45 5.73 -11.96 15.12
C SER A 45 4.54 -11.50 15.97
N PRO A 46 4.76 -10.56 16.92
CA PRO A 46 3.68 -10.00 17.74
C PRO A 46 2.61 -9.25 16.92
N LEU A 47 2.91 -8.96 15.65
CA LEU A 47 1.99 -8.33 14.68
C LEU A 47 0.73 -9.15 14.45
N SER A 48 0.85 -10.48 14.55
CA SER A 48 -0.26 -11.38 14.24
C SER A 48 -1.48 -11.24 15.17
N LYS A 49 -1.35 -10.53 16.30
CA LYS A 49 -2.39 -10.45 17.33
C LYS A 49 -3.38 -9.28 17.16
N ARG A 50 -3.04 -8.25 16.37
CA ARG A 50 -3.90 -7.07 16.26
C ARG A 50 -4.84 -7.18 15.08
N GLY A 51 -4.33 -7.58 13.92
CA GLY A 51 -5.05 -7.63 12.65
C GLY A 51 -4.08 -7.30 11.52
N ALA A 52 -4.57 -7.37 10.29
CA ALA A 52 -3.87 -6.89 9.11
C ALA A 52 -4.89 -6.71 7.97
N VAL A 53 -4.55 -5.94 6.94
CA VAL A 53 -5.36 -5.94 5.71
C VAL A 53 -4.97 -7.12 4.86
N GLN A 54 -5.90 -8.05 4.66
CA GLN A 54 -5.79 -9.11 3.67
C GLN A 54 -6.09 -8.55 2.27
N LEU A 55 -5.26 -8.92 1.30
CA LEU A 55 -5.55 -8.80 -0.13
C LEU A 55 -5.64 -10.20 -0.72
N SER A 56 -6.61 -10.43 -1.59
CA SER A 56 -6.85 -11.73 -2.24
C SER A 56 -7.13 -11.55 -3.72
N LEU A 57 -6.44 -12.32 -4.57
CA LEU A 57 -6.59 -12.28 -6.02
C LEU A 57 -6.82 -13.71 -6.55
N PRO A 58 -8.02 -14.29 -6.35
CA PRO A 58 -8.33 -15.67 -6.73
C PRO A 58 -8.57 -15.84 -8.24
N THR A 59 -7.55 -15.58 -9.06
CA THR A 59 -7.63 -15.61 -10.53
C THR A 59 -8.13 -16.93 -11.12
N SER A 60 -7.91 -18.05 -10.44
CA SER A 60 -8.43 -19.36 -10.88
C SER A 60 -9.93 -19.51 -10.64
N ALA A 61 -10.49 -18.80 -9.66
CA ALA A 61 -11.93 -18.78 -9.40
C ALA A 61 -12.65 -17.66 -10.16
N ASP A 62 -11.96 -16.55 -10.44
CA ASP A 62 -12.45 -15.43 -11.24
C ASP A 62 -11.35 -14.95 -12.21
N SER A 63 -11.42 -15.43 -13.45
CA SER A 63 -10.45 -15.08 -14.50
C SER A 63 -10.59 -13.64 -15.02
N THR A 64 -11.68 -12.94 -14.65
CA THR A 64 -11.87 -11.53 -14.99
C THR A 64 -11.12 -10.63 -14.02
N LEU A 65 -10.89 -11.08 -12.77
CA LEU A 65 -10.21 -10.31 -11.75
C LEU A 65 -8.72 -10.13 -12.09
N ARG A 66 -8.29 -8.88 -12.29
CA ARG A 66 -6.91 -8.57 -12.69
C ARG A 66 -6.08 -7.94 -11.60
N ARG A 67 -6.69 -7.09 -10.76
CA ARG A 67 -5.99 -6.40 -9.67
C ARG A 67 -6.90 -6.19 -8.49
N VAL A 68 -6.29 -6.17 -7.32
CA VAL A 68 -6.91 -5.76 -6.07
C VAL A 68 -6.02 -4.71 -5.41
N ARG A 69 -6.63 -3.64 -4.92
CA ARG A 69 -5.93 -2.44 -4.46
C ARG A 69 -6.48 -1.97 -3.12
N LEU A 70 -5.56 -1.62 -2.22
CA LEU A 70 -5.82 -0.87 -1.01
C LEU A 70 -5.21 0.52 -1.18
N ARG A 71 -6.01 1.57 -1.27
CA ARG A 71 -5.55 2.95 -1.52
C ARG A 71 -5.78 3.85 -0.33
N ASN A 72 -4.89 4.81 -0.07
CA ASN A 72 -5.14 5.89 0.87
C ASN A 72 -5.19 7.25 0.15
N THR A 73 -6.26 8.01 0.38
CA THR A 73 -6.52 9.29 -0.28
C THR A 73 -6.00 10.51 0.47
N LYS A 74 -5.54 10.38 1.73
CA LYS A 74 -5.14 11.54 2.54
C LYS A 74 -3.82 12.19 2.10
N PHE A 75 -3.10 11.58 1.16
CA PHE A 75 -1.79 12.02 0.73
C PHE A 75 -1.79 12.81 -0.58
N HIS A 76 -2.96 13.18 -1.11
CA HIS A 76 -3.03 14.04 -2.30
C HIS A 76 -2.34 15.39 -2.06
N GLY A 77 -1.56 15.82 -3.05
CA GLY A 77 -0.76 17.04 -3.02
C GLY A 77 0.56 16.91 -2.25
N VAL A 78 0.78 15.83 -1.50
CA VAL A 78 2.03 15.62 -0.75
C VAL A 78 3.18 15.44 -1.71
N ARG A 79 4.24 16.23 -1.53
CA ARG A 79 5.46 16.09 -2.33
C ARG A 79 6.23 14.84 -1.93
N LEU A 80 6.72 14.09 -2.92
CA LEU A 80 7.55 12.92 -2.65
C LEU A 80 8.85 13.26 -1.90
N ALA A 81 9.39 14.46 -2.10
CA ALA A 81 10.56 14.95 -1.38
C ALA A 81 10.33 15.12 0.14
N GLU A 82 9.07 15.23 0.59
CA GLU A 82 8.74 15.36 2.02
C GLU A 82 8.75 14.00 2.74
N ILE A 83 8.78 12.89 2.00
CA ILE A 83 8.78 11.53 2.56
C ILE A 83 10.16 11.24 3.14
N ALA A 84 10.27 11.34 4.47
CA ALA A 84 11.49 11.04 5.22
C ALA A 84 11.64 9.55 5.52
N ARG A 85 10.52 8.83 5.74
CA ARG A 85 10.50 7.38 5.98
C ARG A 85 9.29 6.75 5.33
N LEU A 86 9.43 5.51 4.85
CA LEU A 86 8.38 4.78 4.18
C LEU A 86 8.59 3.27 4.38
N HIS A 87 7.77 2.64 5.21
CA HIS A 87 7.90 1.23 5.54
C HIS A 87 6.53 0.56 5.64
N TYR A 88 6.50 -0.75 5.44
CA TYR A 88 5.32 -1.59 5.68
C TYR A 88 5.75 -3.04 5.86
N ASN A 89 4.84 -3.85 6.40
CA ASN A 89 5.05 -5.27 6.57
C ASN A 89 4.12 -6.07 5.69
N THR A 90 4.57 -7.24 5.25
CA THR A 90 3.74 -8.20 4.52
C THR A 90 3.85 -9.60 5.11
N PHE A 91 2.77 -10.37 4.99
CA PHE A 91 2.77 -11.81 5.25
C PHE A 91 2.07 -12.52 4.11
N ILE A 92 2.77 -13.40 3.41
CA ILE A 92 2.22 -14.08 2.24
C ILE A 92 1.73 -15.46 2.65
N VAL A 93 0.45 -15.75 2.40
CA VAL A 93 -0.15 -17.06 2.71
C VAL A 93 0.00 -18.00 1.53
N SER A 94 -0.32 -17.51 0.34
CA SER A 94 -0.25 -18.28 -0.90
C SER A 94 -0.01 -17.34 -2.07
N ASN A 95 0.84 -17.75 -2.99
CA ASN A 95 0.99 -17.21 -4.34
C ASN A 95 1.80 -18.23 -5.16
N ILE A 96 1.78 -18.07 -6.48
CA ILE A 96 2.48 -18.99 -7.37
C ILE A 96 3.98 -18.66 -7.44
N ASN A 97 4.35 -17.37 -7.47
CA ASN A 97 5.73 -16.94 -7.78
C ASN A 97 6.36 -16.06 -6.68
N GLN A 98 6.04 -16.29 -5.41
CA GLN A 98 6.69 -15.57 -4.29
C GLN A 98 6.65 -14.02 -4.46
N SER A 99 5.55 -13.44 -4.92
CA SER A 99 5.32 -11.99 -4.89
C SER A 99 4.77 -11.48 -3.57
N ALA A 100 5.01 -10.21 -3.27
CA ALA A 100 4.34 -9.50 -2.18
C ALA A 100 3.57 -8.30 -2.74
N PRO A 101 2.61 -7.71 -2.00
CA PRO A 101 1.89 -6.54 -2.48
C PRO A 101 2.83 -5.39 -2.81
N ASN A 102 2.67 -4.83 -4.00
CA ASN A 102 3.50 -3.72 -4.47
C ASN A 102 2.96 -2.40 -3.92
N LEU A 103 3.85 -1.50 -3.50
CA LEU A 103 3.50 -0.14 -3.08
C LEU A 103 3.64 0.79 -4.28
N ALA A 104 2.57 1.48 -4.67
CA ALA A 104 2.55 2.39 -5.80
C ALA A 104 2.22 3.82 -5.35
N PHE A 105 2.86 4.79 -6.00
CA PHE A 105 2.40 6.19 -6.00
C PHE A 105 1.96 6.55 -7.39
N GLN A 106 0.80 7.19 -7.50
CA GLN A 106 0.45 7.97 -8.66
C GLN A 106 0.96 9.40 -8.47
N VAL A 107 1.66 9.93 -9.48
CA VAL A 107 2.33 11.22 -9.34
C VAL A 107 1.92 12.23 -10.39
N ASP A 108 1.91 13.49 -9.94
CA ASP A 108 1.80 14.72 -10.73
C ASP A 108 3.17 15.44 -10.71
N ILE A 109 3.74 15.70 -11.90
CA ILE A 109 4.99 16.44 -12.08
C ILE A 109 4.73 17.94 -12.22
N ASN A 110 3.71 18.31 -12.99
CA ASN A 110 3.59 19.63 -13.58
C ASN A 110 2.63 20.54 -12.77
N GLY A 111 1.84 19.97 -11.87
CA GLY A 111 0.93 20.67 -10.97
C GLY A 111 -0.44 20.97 -11.57
N ASP A 112 -0.86 20.28 -12.61
CA ASP A 112 -2.18 20.43 -13.27
C ASP A 112 -3.26 19.52 -12.69
N ASP A 113 -2.95 18.79 -11.61
CA ASP A 113 -3.81 17.78 -11.01
C ASP A 113 -4.19 16.63 -11.98
N VAL A 114 -3.35 16.37 -12.97
CA VAL A 114 -3.39 15.19 -13.83
C VAL A 114 -2.19 14.31 -13.51
N ALA A 115 -2.40 13.00 -13.54
CA ALA A 115 -1.30 12.07 -13.30
C ALA A 115 -0.55 11.77 -14.58
N GLU A 116 0.77 11.96 -14.57
CA GLU A 116 1.61 11.56 -15.70
C GLU A 116 1.99 10.08 -15.64
N PHE A 117 2.33 9.61 -14.44
CA PHE A 117 2.83 8.24 -14.26
C PHE A 117 2.60 7.67 -12.86
N ASN A 118 2.83 6.37 -12.76
CA ASN A 118 2.96 5.67 -11.50
C ASN A 118 4.42 5.31 -11.27
N ILE A 119 4.84 5.29 -10.01
CA ILE A 119 6.05 4.58 -9.59
C ILE A 119 5.66 3.44 -8.67
N LEU A 120 6.33 2.30 -8.84
CA LEU A 120 6.01 1.06 -8.13
C LEU A 120 7.25 0.54 -7.41
N TYR A 121 7.11 0.30 -6.12
CA TYR A 121 8.04 -0.46 -5.32
C TYR A 121 7.58 -1.91 -5.29
N ASP A 122 8.40 -2.78 -5.87
CA ASP A 122 8.16 -4.23 -5.92
C ASP A 122 9.13 -4.96 -4.98
N PRO A 123 8.63 -5.59 -3.91
CA PRO A 123 9.46 -6.38 -2.99
C PRO A 123 10.33 -7.46 -3.65
N THR A 124 9.86 -8.09 -4.73
CA THR A 124 10.59 -9.20 -5.40
C THR A 124 11.91 -8.73 -6.01
N ILE A 125 11.90 -7.52 -6.57
CA ILE A 125 13.02 -6.91 -7.27
C ILE A 125 14.12 -6.46 -6.29
N GLN A 126 13.80 -6.25 -5.02
CA GLN A 126 14.76 -5.73 -4.04
C GLN A 126 15.95 -6.67 -3.84
N HIS A 127 15.70 -7.98 -3.85
CA HIS A 127 16.73 -9.00 -3.73
C HIS A 127 17.65 -9.03 -4.96
N GLU A 128 17.09 -8.85 -6.16
CA GLU A 128 17.84 -8.87 -7.41
C GLU A 128 18.89 -7.76 -7.46
N TYR A 129 18.55 -6.58 -6.93
CA TYR A 129 19.46 -5.43 -6.88
C TYR A 129 20.33 -5.38 -5.61
N ASN A 130 19.91 -6.03 -4.54
CA ASN A 130 20.67 -6.13 -3.31
C ASN A 130 20.41 -7.48 -2.63
N SER A 131 21.30 -8.44 -2.85
CA SER A 131 21.17 -9.81 -2.33
C SER A 131 21.21 -9.91 -0.80
N THR A 132 21.59 -8.83 -0.09
CA THR A 132 21.49 -8.76 1.37
C THR A 132 20.05 -8.58 1.86
N ILE A 133 19.15 -8.08 1.01
CA ILE A 133 17.71 -8.05 1.27
C ILE A 133 17.18 -9.44 0.94
N PRO A 134 16.52 -10.15 1.88
CA PRO A 134 15.96 -11.46 1.58
C PRO A 134 14.89 -11.32 0.49
N GLY A 135 14.82 -12.31 -0.41
CA GLY A 135 13.69 -12.46 -1.32
C GLY A 135 12.37 -12.58 -0.55
N VAL A 136 11.26 -12.50 -1.25
CA VAL A 136 9.93 -12.65 -0.63
C VAL A 136 9.75 -14.09 -0.16
N LEU A 137 9.33 -14.27 1.09
CA LEU A 137 9.11 -15.54 1.75
C LEU A 137 7.62 -15.72 2.07
N GLN A 138 7.14 -16.96 1.93
CA GLN A 138 5.79 -17.31 2.38
C GLN A 138 5.79 -17.68 3.87
N SER A 139 4.64 -17.50 4.50
CA SER A 139 4.38 -17.84 5.91
C SER A 139 5.29 -17.16 6.94
N VAL A 140 5.95 -16.05 6.55
CA VAL A 140 6.81 -15.25 7.41
C VAL A 140 6.46 -13.77 7.23
N TRP A 141 6.50 -13.01 8.32
CA TRP A 141 6.36 -11.56 8.26
C TRP A 141 7.68 -10.94 7.78
N GLN A 142 7.61 -10.10 6.75
CA GLN A 142 8.75 -9.34 6.24
C GLN A 142 8.47 -7.85 6.31
N ASN A 143 9.51 -7.07 6.64
CA ASN A 143 9.48 -5.62 6.63
C ASN A 143 10.16 -5.08 5.38
N TRP A 144 9.54 -4.08 4.76
CA TRP A 144 10.04 -3.43 3.56
C TRP A 144 10.37 -1.96 3.86
N ASN A 145 11.60 -1.54 3.53
CA ASN A 145 12.00 -0.13 3.56
C ASN A 145 11.92 0.45 2.14
N ALA A 146 10.72 0.88 1.76
CA ALA A 146 10.47 1.40 0.43
C ALA A 146 11.15 2.77 0.18
N ARG A 147 11.51 3.53 1.23
CA ARG A 147 12.19 4.82 1.07
C ARG A 147 13.59 4.68 0.44
N HIS A 148 14.28 3.58 0.74
CA HIS A 148 15.66 3.31 0.32
C HIS A 148 15.78 2.18 -0.72
N GLY A 149 14.67 1.55 -1.10
CA GLY A 149 14.72 0.48 -2.09
C GLY A 149 14.52 0.96 -3.53
N TRP A 150 14.33 -0.01 -4.41
CA TRP A 150 14.26 0.16 -5.85
C TRP A 150 12.81 0.27 -6.34
N TRP A 151 12.59 1.25 -7.20
CA TRP A 151 11.32 1.61 -7.80
C TRP A 151 11.42 1.47 -9.29
N GLN A 152 10.28 1.24 -9.93
CA GLN A 152 10.14 1.21 -11.38
C GLN A 152 9.04 2.17 -11.83
N TYR A 153 9.18 2.63 -13.07
CA TYR A 153 8.28 3.59 -13.70
C TYR A 153 7.20 2.86 -14.51
N PHE A 154 5.96 3.31 -14.39
CA PHE A 154 4.86 2.87 -15.25
C PHE A 154 4.11 4.09 -15.79
N GLN A 155 4.10 4.20 -17.11
CA GLN A 155 3.37 5.24 -17.80
C GLN A 155 1.86 5.11 -17.58
N VAL A 156 1.19 6.20 -17.23
CA VAL A 156 -0.28 6.28 -17.17
C VAL A 156 -0.81 6.87 -18.46
N THR A 157 -0.22 7.98 -18.89
CA THR A 157 -0.61 8.73 -20.09
C THR A 157 0.48 8.70 -21.17
N PRO A 158 0.16 8.38 -22.44
CA PRO A 158 1.13 8.34 -23.56
C PRO A 158 1.97 9.60 -23.74
N GLN A 159 1.44 10.75 -23.33
CA GLN A 159 2.05 12.08 -23.48
C GLN A 159 3.29 12.28 -22.61
N TYR A 160 3.46 11.47 -21.56
CA TYR A 160 4.56 11.60 -20.62
C TYR A 160 5.40 10.31 -20.64
N PRO A 161 6.42 10.21 -21.50
CA PRO A 161 7.32 9.06 -21.52
C PRO A 161 8.17 9.01 -20.24
N ALA A 162 8.85 7.89 -20.03
CA ALA A 162 9.84 7.78 -18.96
C ALA A 162 10.83 8.96 -19.02
N PRO A 163 11.21 9.54 -17.87
CA PRO A 163 12.13 10.68 -17.85
C PRO A 163 13.44 10.31 -18.56
N PRO A 164 13.94 11.15 -19.49
CA PRO A 164 15.19 10.87 -20.19
C PRO A 164 16.34 10.61 -19.21
N GLY A 165 17.00 9.47 -19.37
CA GLY A 165 18.13 9.06 -18.52
C GLY A 165 17.75 8.43 -17.18
N LEU A 166 16.46 8.27 -16.85
CA LEU A 166 16.03 7.48 -15.69
C LEU A 166 16.25 5.99 -16.01
N PRO A 167 17.02 5.25 -15.19
CA PRO A 167 17.14 3.80 -15.37
C PRO A 167 15.78 3.12 -15.15
N ALA A 168 15.59 1.93 -15.73
CA ALA A 168 14.36 1.14 -15.57
C ALA A 168 14.00 0.93 -14.09
N PHE A 169 15.02 0.80 -13.24
CA PHE A 169 14.92 0.73 -11.79
C PHE A 169 15.78 1.81 -11.15
N PHE A 170 15.20 2.53 -10.19
CA PHE A 170 15.82 3.69 -9.55
C PHE A 170 15.47 3.78 -8.07
N GLN A 171 16.26 4.53 -7.30
CA GLN A 171 15.87 4.92 -5.94
C GLN A 171 15.17 6.28 -5.99
N LEU A 172 14.26 6.55 -5.04
CA LEU A 172 13.56 7.83 -4.96
C LEU A 172 14.49 9.06 -4.96
N PRO A 173 15.65 9.09 -4.24
CA PRO A 173 16.58 10.22 -4.32
C PRO A 173 17.10 10.50 -5.74
N THR A 174 17.35 9.45 -6.53
CA THR A 174 17.80 9.58 -7.92
C THR A 174 16.75 10.29 -8.77
N LEU A 175 15.49 9.86 -8.68
CA LEU A 175 14.38 10.50 -9.40
C LEU A 175 14.22 11.96 -8.96
N LEU A 176 14.21 12.24 -7.67
CA LEU A 176 14.00 13.59 -7.13
C LEU A 176 15.14 14.57 -7.42
N ALA A 177 16.34 14.07 -7.72
CA ALA A 177 17.48 14.87 -8.13
C ALA A 177 17.44 15.27 -9.62
N MET A 178 16.57 14.65 -10.43
CA MET A 178 16.44 14.98 -11.85
C MET A 178 15.77 16.35 -12.05
N PRO A 179 16.23 17.16 -13.03
CA PRO A 179 15.59 18.44 -13.35
C PRO A 179 14.09 18.27 -13.67
N GLY A 180 13.23 19.02 -12.97
CA GLY A 180 11.77 18.96 -13.13
C GLY A 180 11.06 17.96 -12.23
N PHE A 181 11.77 17.07 -11.52
CA PHE A 181 11.16 16.01 -10.69
C PHE A 181 11.22 16.30 -9.18
N ASN A 182 11.82 17.42 -8.77
CA ASN A 182 11.93 17.79 -7.36
C ASN A 182 10.60 18.20 -6.70
N ASN A 183 9.57 18.50 -7.49
CA ASN A 183 8.24 18.91 -7.04
C ASN A 183 7.15 17.83 -7.29
N LEU A 184 7.53 16.58 -7.60
CA LEU A 184 6.60 15.46 -7.76
C LEU A 184 5.64 15.36 -6.58
N ARG A 185 4.34 15.27 -6.87
CA ARG A 185 3.26 15.19 -5.86
C ARG A 185 2.49 13.90 -6.02
N ILE A 186 2.03 13.35 -4.90
CA ILE A 186 1.06 12.25 -4.93
C ILE A 186 -0.30 12.82 -5.37
N ILE A 187 -0.98 12.15 -6.28
CA ILE A 187 -2.30 12.58 -6.76
C ILE A 187 -3.36 11.51 -6.68
N ASN A 188 -4.62 11.89 -6.43
CA ASN A 188 -5.77 10.99 -6.28
C ASN A 188 -6.66 10.92 -7.52
N THR A 189 -6.11 11.05 -8.71
CA THR A 189 -6.93 10.99 -9.93
C THR A 189 -7.45 9.57 -10.12
N THR A 190 -8.76 9.38 -10.09
CA THR A 190 -9.40 8.05 -10.28
C THR A 190 -10.02 7.89 -11.65
N ASN A 191 -10.00 8.94 -12.47
CA ASN A 191 -10.78 9.04 -13.71
C ASN A 191 -10.18 8.21 -14.86
N ASP A 192 -8.96 7.69 -14.67
CA ASP A 192 -8.31 6.78 -15.60
C ASP A 192 -8.19 5.38 -14.95
N LEU A 193 -8.57 4.37 -15.71
CA LEU A 193 -8.53 2.95 -15.32
C LEU A 193 -7.11 2.50 -14.89
N ASN A 194 -6.09 3.17 -15.44
CA ASN A 194 -4.67 2.95 -15.11
C ASN A 194 -4.16 3.84 -13.98
N ALA A 195 -4.85 4.95 -13.72
CA ALA A 195 -4.43 5.95 -12.76
C ALA A 195 -4.46 5.42 -11.32
N GLY A 196 -5.52 4.69 -10.95
CA GLY A 196 -5.62 3.97 -9.68
C GLY A 196 -5.62 4.84 -8.41
N GLY A 197 -5.16 6.09 -8.46
CA GLY A 197 -5.13 7.06 -7.36
C GLY A 197 -4.05 6.82 -6.31
N GLY A 198 -3.57 7.91 -5.75
CA GLY A 198 -2.96 8.09 -4.44
C GLY A 198 -1.72 7.23 -4.17
N ILE A 199 -1.55 6.94 -2.89
CA ILE A 199 -0.69 5.86 -2.42
C ILE A 199 -1.52 4.59 -2.32
N ARG A 200 -1.02 3.48 -2.86
CA ARG A 200 -1.76 2.22 -2.86
C ARG A 200 -0.89 1.01 -2.76
N PHE A 201 -1.41 -0.03 -2.11
CA PHE A 201 -0.91 -1.37 -2.25
C PHE A 201 -1.69 -2.10 -3.33
N THR A 202 -0.99 -2.79 -4.22
CA THR A 202 -1.59 -3.50 -5.36
C THR A 202 -1.10 -4.93 -5.41
N VAL A 203 -2.02 -5.86 -5.67
CA VAL A 203 -1.72 -7.23 -6.11
C VAL A 203 -2.37 -7.44 -7.47
N GLY A 204 -1.68 -8.13 -8.38
CA GLY A 204 -2.16 -8.40 -9.74
C GLY A 204 -1.53 -7.53 -10.82
N GLY A 205 -2.01 -7.71 -12.05
CA GLY A 205 -1.44 -7.10 -13.26
C GLY A 205 -0.27 -7.88 -13.87
N HIS A 206 0.19 -8.94 -13.21
CA HIS A 206 1.16 -9.91 -13.71
C HIS A 206 0.78 -11.32 -13.20
N ALA A 207 1.21 -12.37 -13.91
CA ALA A 207 0.87 -13.75 -13.60
C ALA A 207 1.43 -14.22 -12.24
N ASP A 208 2.44 -13.54 -11.71
CA ASP A 208 3.07 -13.90 -10.44
C ASP A 208 2.13 -13.77 -9.23
N PHE A 209 1.08 -12.95 -9.37
CA PHE A 209 0.03 -12.76 -8.39
C PHE A 209 -1.15 -13.70 -8.55
N ASN A 210 -1.11 -14.65 -9.50
CA ASN A 210 -2.20 -15.60 -9.66
C ASN A 210 -2.44 -16.34 -8.33
N ASP A 211 -3.72 -16.42 -7.94
CA ASP A 211 -4.19 -17.00 -6.67
C ASP A 211 -3.48 -16.46 -5.42
N PHE A 212 -3.10 -15.19 -5.46
CA PHE A 212 -2.47 -14.51 -4.35
C PHE A 212 -3.41 -14.39 -3.15
N ARG A 213 -2.89 -14.68 -1.96
CA ARG A 213 -3.47 -14.29 -0.68
C ARG A 213 -2.35 -13.88 0.27
N GLY A 214 -2.45 -12.68 0.80
CA GLY A 214 -1.47 -12.14 1.73
C GLY A 214 -2.01 -10.96 2.51
N TYR A 215 -1.19 -10.48 3.44
CA TYR A 215 -1.55 -9.42 4.37
C TYR A 215 -0.56 -8.26 4.29
N ILE A 216 -1.05 -7.08 4.67
CA ILE A 216 -0.27 -5.85 4.85
C ILE A 216 -0.58 -5.29 6.22
N ASP A 217 0.46 -4.85 6.92
CA ASP A 217 0.30 -4.19 8.21
C ASP A 217 1.44 -3.19 8.49
N GLN A 218 1.29 -2.41 9.57
CA GLN A 218 2.28 -1.43 10.06
C GLN A 218 2.77 -0.45 8.98
N PHE A 219 1.85 0.00 8.11
CA PHE A 219 2.21 0.98 7.10
C PHE A 219 2.57 2.30 7.76
N MET A 220 3.76 2.82 7.44
CA MET A 220 4.29 4.05 7.98
C MET A 220 4.81 4.93 6.86
N ILE A 221 4.35 6.18 6.86
CA ILE A 221 4.89 7.26 6.04
C ILE A 221 5.16 8.47 6.92
N GLN A 222 6.41 8.93 6.96
CA GLN A 222 6.80 10.12 7.72
C GLN A 222 6.99 11.30 6.77
N LEU A 223 6.21 12.36 6.96
CA LEU A 223 6.22 13.57 6.15
C LEU A 223 6.79 14.72 6.95
N SER A 224 7.91 15.31 6.51
CA SER A 224 8.48 16.51 7.15
C SER A 224 8.57 16.40 8.69
N GLY A 225 8.99 15.23 9.18
CA GLY A 225 9.11 14.92 10.61
C GLY A 225 7.85 14.35 11.28
N ARG A 226 6.67 14.42 10.67
CA ARG A 226 5.40 13.93 11.23
C ARG A 226 5.11 12.49 10.77
N PRO A 227 5.13 11.49 11.67
CA PRO A 227 4.83 10.11 11.29
C PRO A 227 3.32 9.89 11.15
N HIS A 228 2.90 9.30 10.03
CA HIS A 228 1.59 8.71 9.84
C HIS A 228 1.76 7.20 9.91
N TYR A 229 1.24 6.60 10.98
CA TYR A 229 1.38 5.18 11.25
C TYR A 229 0.01 4.51 11.26
N TYR A 230 -0.14 3.44 10.48
CA TYR A 230 -1.36 2.66 10.32
C TYR A 230 -1.10 1.21 10.73
N ASP A 231 -1.73 0.82 11.83
CA ASP A 231 -1.70 -0.54 12.41
C ASP A 231 -3.13 -1.08 12.34
N PHE A 232 -3.36 -2.14 11.59
CA PHE A 232 -4.72 -2.61 11.32
C PHE A 232 -5.17 -3.60 12.40
N ALA A 233 -6.36 -3.38 12.95
CA ALA A 233 -6.92 -4.23 13.99
C ALA A 233 -8.20 -4.93 13.55
N CYS A 234 -8.26 -6.24 13.77
CA CYS A 234 -9.46 -7.04 13.60
C CYS A 234 -10.36 -6.95 14.85
N ASP A 235 -11.67 -7.06 14.66
CA ASP A 235 -12.67 -6.90 15.74
C ASP A 235 -12.58 -7.98 16.83
N GLN A 236 -11.83 -9.06 16.59
CA GLN A 236 -11.62 -10.16 17.52
C GLN A 236 -10.48 -9.91 18.53
N ASN A 237 -9.92 -8.69 18.59
CA ASN A 237 -8.91 -8.35 19.58
C ASN A 237 -9.58 -7.78 20.85
N PRO A 238 -9.76 -8.57 21.93
CA PRO A 238 -10.42 -8.13 23.16
C PRO A 238 -9.69 -6.98 23.86
N LEU A 239 -8.43 -6.70 23.52
CA LEU A 239 -7.66 -5.59 24.08
C LEU A 239 -8.14 -4.21 23.62
N ILE A 240 -9.00 -4.11 22.60
CA ILE A 240 -9.63 -2.84 22.18
C ILE A 240 -10.89 -2.54 23.02
N GLN A 241 -11.39 -3.50 23.81
CA GLN A 241 -12.59 -3.31 24.63
C GLN A 241 -12.34 -2.72 26.03
N VAL A 242 -11.11 -2.33 26.41
CA VAL A 242 -10.77 -1.98 27.81
C VAL A 242 -10.37 -0.50 28.05
N HIS A 243 -10.52 0.41 27.07
CA HIS A 243 -10.33 1.86 27.32
C HIS A 243 -11.58 2.68 27.05
N GLY A 244 -12.71 2.17 27.54
CA GLY A 244 -14.02 2.80 27.43
C GLY A 244 -14.74 3.00 28.76
N SER A 245 -14.02 3.20 29.87
CA SER A 245 -14.50 3.85 31.10
C SER A 245 -13.48 3.61 32.24
N ASP A 246 -12.55 4.54 32.46
CA ASP A 246 -11.96 4.68 33.79
C ASP A 246 -12.99 5.44 34.66
N PRO A 247 -13.48 4.87 35.78
CA PRO A 247 -14.35 5.59 36.71
C PRO A 247 -13.57 6.55 37.64
N GLU A 248 -12.26 6.72 37.47
CA GLU A 248 -11.38 7.30 38.49
C GLU A 248 -11.29 8.84 38.48
N ASN A 249 -12.38 9.53 38.13
CA ASN A 249 -12.49 10.98 38.25
C ASN A 249 -13.85 11.41 38.83
N GLN A 250 -14.23 10.78 39.96
CA GLN A 250 -15.21 11.39 40.86
C GLN A 250 -14.49 12.44 41.72
N PRO A 251 -14.92 13.72 41.70
CA PRO A 251 -14.35 14.74 42.58
C PRO A 251 -14.61 14.36 44.04
N VAL A 252 -13.55 14.30 44.83
CA VAL A 252 -13.65 14.21 46.30
C VAL A 252 -14.31 15.50 46.77
N THR A 253 -15.55 15.41 47.24
CA THR A 253 -16.21 16.49 47.96
C THR A 253 -15.81 16.38 49.42
N ASP A 254 -14.98 17.31 49.89
CA ASP A 254 -14.69 17.47 51.31
C ASP A 254 -15.95 17.96 52.05
N SER A 255 -16.26 17.28 53.16
CA SER A 255 -17.25 17.66 54.17
C SER A 255 -16.56 17.97 55.49
#